data_AF-A0A6J1AP74-F1
#
_entry.id   AF-A0A6J1AP74-F1
#
_cell.length_a   1.000
_cell.length_b   1.000
_cell.length_c   1.000
_cell.angle_alpha   90.00
_cell.angle_beta   90.00
_cell.angle_gamma   90.00
#
_symmetry.space_group_name_H-M   'P 1'
#
loop_
_entity.id
_entity.type
_entity.pdbx_description
1 polymer ?
#
loop_
_entity_poly.entity_id
_entity_poly.type
_entity_poly.pdbx_seq_one_letter_code
_entity_poly.pdbx_strand_id
1 'polypeptide(L)'
;MFPQYTWSQIPSKFTSKTKASIADIEVTLIETHANLRILSRKGPSHLSKLVAGFQSLYLSILHLNVTTIYPLVLYSISAKVEEGCQLSSVDDIAGAVHHMLRIIEEDETALC
;
A
#
# COMPACT_ATOMS: atom_id res chain seq x y z
N MET A 1 -24.48 -8.13 13.34
CA MET A 1 -23.61 -7.25 14.13
C MET A 1 -22.43 -6.90 13.24
N PHE A 2 -22.47 -5.72 12.61
CA PHE A 2 -21.42 -5.25 11.69
C PHE A 2 -20.43 -4.39 12.49
N PRO A 3 -19.12 -4.49 12.27
CA PRO A 3 -18.17 -3.60 12.94
C PRO A 3 -18.41 -2.17 12.44
N GLN A 4 -18.76 -1.28 13.37
CA GLN A 4 -18.74 0.16 13.11
C GLN A 4 -17.29 0.62 13.13
N TYR A 5 -16.73 0.91 11.95
CA TYR A 5 -15.45 1.60 11.87
C TYR A 5 -15.70 3.10 11.99
N THR A 6 -15.32 3.64 13.15
CA THR A 6 -15.34 5.07 13.46
C THR A 6 -14.25 5.77 12.64
N TRP A 7 -14.65 6.27 11.47
CA TRP A 7 -13.84 7.19 10.65
C TRP A 7 -13.80 8.56 11.33
N SER A 8 -12.99 8.73 12.38
CA SER A 8 -13.01 9.98 13.15
C SER A 8 -11.66 10.50 13.62
N GLN A 9 -10.55 10.18 12.95
CA GLN A 9 -9.28 10.92 13.10
C GLN A 9 -8.49 11.07 11.80
N ILE A 10 -9.12 11.64 10.77
CA ILE A 10 -8.38 12.25 9.66
C ILE A 10 -8.30 13.74 9.94
N PRO A 11 -7.11 14.31 10.25
CA PRO A 11 -6.89 15.73 10.09
C PRO A 11 -7.17 16.04 8.61
N SER A 12 -8.13 16.94 8.39
CA SER A 12 -8.49 17.46 7.07
C SER A 12 -7.25 17.99 6.33
N LYS A 13 -6.63 17.14 5.51
CA LYS A 13 -5.59 17.53 4.54
C LYS A 13 -6.03 17.18 3.12
N PHE A 14 -7.32 17.40 2.83
CA PHE A 14 -7.87 17.27 1.48
C PHE A 14 -7.52 18.44 0.53
N THR A 15 -6.63 19.36 0.93
CA THR A 15 -6.16 20.46 0.08
C THR A 15 -4.68 20.74 0.29
N SER A 16 -3.84 19.97 -0.41
CA SER A 16 -2.48 20.40 -0.73
C SER A 16 -2.10 19.74 -2.05
N LYS A 17 -2.41 20.44 -3.14
CA LYS A 17 -1.91 20.16 -4.49
C LYS A 17 -0.42 20.47 -4.52
N THR A 18 0.37 19.61 -3.90
CA THR A 18 1.83 19.74 -3.76
C THR A 18 2.40 18.38 -4.18
N LYS A 19 2.76 18.23 -5.47
CA LYS A 19 3.21 16.98 -6.12
C LYS A 19 2.37 15.75 -5.70
N ALA A 20 1.32 15.43 -6.46
CA ALA A 20 0.41 14.32 -6.18
C ALA A 20 1.18 13.09 -5.65
N SER A 21 1.01 12.76 -4.37
CA SER A 21 1.53 11.52 -3.82
C SER A 21 0.90 10.36 -4.61
N ILE A 22 1.74 9.42 -5.01
CA ILE A 22 1.36 8.28 -5.87
C ILE A 22 0.39 7.35 -5.12
N ALA A 23 0.52 7.30 -3.80
CA ALA A 23 -0.38 6.61 -2.89
C ALA A 23 -0.33 7.21 -1.47
N ASP A 24 -1.41 7.02 -0.72
CA ASP A 24 -1.42 7.17 0.73
C ASP A 24 -1.19 5.78 1.36
N ILE A 25 -0.22 5.68 2.27
CA ILE A 25 0.22 4.41 2.86
C ILE A 25 0.18 4.53 4.38
N GLU A 26 -0.55 3.62 5.02
CA GLU A 26 -0.55 3.40 6.46
C GLU A 26 0.06 2.03 6.73
N VAL A 27 1.01 1.96 7.67
CA VAL A 27 1.69 0.72 8.05
C VAL A 27 1.61 0.56 9.57
N THR A 28 1.29 -0.65 10.00
CA THR A 28 1.46 -1.09 11.38
C THR A 28 2.32 -2.33 11.39
N LEU A 29 3.26 -2.42 12.33
CA LEU A 29 4.19 -3.53 12.46
C LEU A 29 4.13 -4.06 13.90
N ILE A 30 3.89 -5.36 14.05
CA ILE A 30 3.86 -6.06 15.34
C ILE A 30 4.68 -7.33 15.18
N GLU A 31 5.83 -7.37 15.85
CA GLU A 31 6.83 -8.45 15.67
C GLU A 31 7.17 -8.64 14.18
N THR A 32 6.82 -9.78 13.59
CA THR A 32 7.02 -10.11 12.17
C THR A 32 5.77 -9.94 11.32
N HIS A 33 4.70 -9.33 11.84
CA HIS A 33 3.45 -9.11 11.13
C HIS A 33 3.30 -7.64 10.76
N ALA A 34 3.15 -7.37 9.46
CA ALA A 34 2.87 -6.04 8.93
C ALA A 34 1.43 -5.98 8.43
N ASN A 35 0.67 -4.96 8.85
CA ASN A 35 -0.59 -4.62 8.20
C ASN A 35 -0.43 -3.29 7.47
N LEU A 36 -0.83 -3.27 6.20
CA LEU A 36 -0.74 -2.11 5.34
C LEU A 36 -2.11 -1.73 4.80
N ARG A 37 -2.37 -0.42 4.73
CA ARG A 37 -3.45 0.14 3.94
C ARG A 37 -2.87 1.07 2.91
N ILE A 38 -3.17 0.80 1.64
CA ILE A 38 -2.63 1.54 0.51
C ILE A 38 -3.82 2.07 -0.29
N LEU A 39 -3.96 3.38 -0.37
CA LEU A 39 -4.91 4.05 -1.25
C LEU A 39 -4.15 4.63 -2.44
N SER A 40 -4.43 4.13 -3.64
CA SER A 40 -3.75 4.58 -4.87
C SER A 40 -4.74 4.75 -6.02
N ARG A 41 -4.26 5.32 -7.13
CA ARG A 41 -5.03 5.36 -8.38
C ARG A 41 -5.14 3.96 -8.96
N LYS A 42 -6.34 3.62 -9.45
CA LYS A 42 -6.55 2.35 -10.15
C LYS A 42 -5.85 2.38 -11.51
N GLY A 43 -5.08 1.35 -11.79
CA GLY A 43 -4.37 1.18 -13.06
C GLY A 43 -4.44 -0.26 -13.58
N PRO A 44 -4.16 -0.49 -14.87
CA PRO A 44 -4.11 -1.83 -15.45
C PRO A 44 -2.93 -2.61 -14.85
N SER A 45 -3.17 -3.86 -14.43
CA SER A 45 -2.12 -4.72 -13.83
C SER A 45 -1.54 -4.23 -12.49
N HIS A 46 -2.05 -3.13 -11.93
CA HIS A 46 -1.58 -2.58 -10.66
C HIS A 46 -1.58 -3.64 -9.55
N LEU A 47 -2.66 -4.43 -9.43
CA LEU A 47 -2.75 -5.47 -8.40
C LEU A 47 -1.70 -6.58 -8.57
N SER A 48 -1.50 -7.09 -9.78
CA SER A 48 -0.52 -8.18 -10.00
C SER A 48 0.91 -7.69 -9.77
N LYS A 49 1.24 -6.46 -10.19
CA LYS A 49 2.54 -5.84 -9.92
C LYS A 49 2.76 -5.58 -8.43
N LEU A 50 1.73 -5.14 -7.71
CA LEU A 50 1.79 -4.95 -6.27
C LEU A 50 2.08 -6.28 -5.56
N VAL A 51 1.35 -7.34 -5.90
CA VAL A 51 1.57 -8.68 -5.31
C VAL A 51 2.99 -9.17 -5.59
N ALA A 52 3.48 -9.01 -6.82
CA ALA A 52 4.85 -9.38 -7.18
C ALA A 52 5.90 -8.54 -6.41
N GLY A 53 5.68 -7.24 -6.26
CA GLY A 53 6.60 -6.37 -5.54
C GLY A 53 6.67 -6.68 -4.04
N PHE A 54 5.55 -7.07 -3.40
CA PHE A 54 5.58 -7.55 -2.01
C PHE A 54 6.47 -8.79 -1.84
N GLN A 55 6.41 -9.74 -2.79
CA GLN A 55 7.29 -10.91 -2.79
C GLN A 55 8.77 -10.49 -2.91
N SER A 56 9.09 -9.54 -3.79
CA SER A 56 10.45 -8.99 -3.94
C SER A 56 10.96 -8.26 -2.69
N LEU A 57 10.07 -7.77 -1.83
CA LEU A 57 10.38 -7.11 -0.56
C LEU A 57 10.48 -8.10 0.62
N TYR A 58 10.39 -9.41 0.38
CA TYR A 58 10.33 -10.44 1.43
C TYR A 58 9.13 -10.26 2.38
N LEU A 59 8.01 -9.80 1.83
CA LEU A 59 6.73 -9.64 2.53
C LEU A 59 5.72 -10.65 1.97
N SER A 60 5.51 -11.76 2.69
CA SER A 60 4.51 -12.76 2.30
C SER A 60 3.11 -12.26 2.63
N ILE A 61 2.28 -12.03 1.60
CA ILE A 61 0.88 -11.66 1.78
C ILE A 61 0.11 -12.85 2.37
N LEU A 62 -0.45 -12.65 3.57
CA LEU A 62 -1.32 -13.61 4.25
C LEU A 62 -2.79 -13.37 3.92
N HIS A 63 -3.20 -12.10 3.88
CA HIS A 63 -4.54 -11.70 3.50
C HIS A 63 -4.51 -10.41 2.69
N LEU A 64 -5.31 -10.36 1.63
CA LEU A 64 -5.44 -9.21 0.76
C LEU A 64 -6.92 -8.95 0.53
N ASN A 65 -7.38 -7.76 0.89
CA ASN A 65 -8.67 -7.23 0.49
C ASN A 65 -8.47 -6.06 -0.47
N VAL A 66 -9.24 -6.07 -1.57
CA VAL A 66 -9.23 -5.02 -2.58
C VAL A 66 -10.61 -4.37 -2.63
N THR A 67 -10.68 -3.10 -2.25
CA THR A 67 -11.92 -2.31 -2.34
C THR A 67 -11.72 -1.22 -3.39
N THR A 68 -12.53 -1.23 -4.45
CA THR A 68 -12.41 -0.25 -5.54
C THR A 68 -13.49 0.83 -5.44
N ILE A 69 -13.09 2.10 -5.56
CA ILE A 69 -13.99 3.26 -5.66
C ILE A 69 -13.44 4.14 -6.78
N TYR A 70 -13.98 4.07 -7.99
CA TYR A 70 -13.41 4.77 -9.16
C TYR A 70 -13.19 6.27 -8.89
N PRO A 71 -11.99 6.83 -9.15
CA PRO A 71 -10.82 6.25 -9.84
C PRO A 71 -9.75 5.62 -8.92
N LEU A 72 -10.08 5.37 -7.65
CA LEU A 72 -9.18 4.87 -6.62
C LEU A 72 -9.37 3.38 -6.31
N VAL A 73 -8.37 2.81 -5.66
CA VAL A 73 -8.38 1.48 -5.09
C VAL A 73 -7.72 1.49 -3.72
N LEU A 74 -8.36 0.84 -2.75
CA LEU A 74 -7.82 0.60 -1.42
C LEU A 74 -7.42 -0.87 -1.30
N TYR A 75 -6.14 -1.10 -1.03
CA TYR A 75 -5.60 -2.40 -0.66
C TYR A 75 -5.45 -2.45 0.86
N SER A 76 -6.07 -3.43 1.50
CA SER A 76 -5.80 -3.78 2.90
C SER A 76 -5.08 -5.11 2.93
N ILE A 77 -3.85 -5.11 3.44
CA ILE A 77 -2.90 -6.20 3.33
C ILE A 77 -2.44 -6.58 4.72
N SER A 78 -2.53 -7.87 5.05
CA SER A 78 -1.80 -8.46 6.17
C SER A 78 -0.67 -9.30 5.58
N ALA A 79 0.56 -9.04 6.00
CA ALA A 79 1.75 -9.69 5.50
C ALA A 79 2.65 -10.15 6.65
N LYS A 80 3.41 -11.22 6.38
CA LYS A 80 4.51 -11.67 7.23
C LYS A 80 5.82 -11.15 6.66
N VAL A 81 6.64 -10.57 7.53
CA VAL A 81 8.04 -10.23 7.24
C VAL A 81 8.85 -11.52 7.31
N GLU A 82 9.41 -11.93 6.17
CA GLU A 82 10.17 -13.18 6.07
C GLU A 82 11.61 -13.03 6.57
N GLU A 83 12.22 -14.17 6.87
CA GLU A 83 13.64 -14.23 7.23
C GLU A 83 14.51 -13.66 6.08
N GLY A 84 15.49 -12.82 6.43
CA GLY A 84 16.34 -12.14 5.46
C GLY A 84 15.79 -10.80 4.95
N CYS A 85 14.55 -10.43 5.29
CA CYS A 85 14.03 -9.08 5.03
C CYS A 85 14.85 -8.03 5.78
N GLN A 86 15.29 -6.99 5.07
CA GLN A 86 16.07 -5.89 5.65
C GLN A 86 15.20 -4.75 6.19
N LEU A 87 13.88 -4.83 6.00
CA LEU A 87 12.93 -3.81 6.44
C LEU A 87 12.56 -4.06 7.90
N SER A 88 13.14 -3.28 8.81
CA SER A 88 13.06 -3.53 10.25
C SER A 88 12.09 -2.61 11.00
N SER A 89 11.65 -1.54 10.33
CA SER A 89 10.77 -0.52 10.91
C SER A 89 9.57 -0.22 10.01
N VAL A 90 8.58 0.46 10.61
CA VAL A 90 7.41 0.97 9.90
C VAL A 90 7.81 1.89 8.75
N ASP A 91 8.79 2.77 8.98
CA ASP A 91 9.27 3.72 7.98
C ASP A 91 10.01 3.02 6.83
N ASP A 92 10.79 1.98 7.11
CA ASP A 92 11.47 1.17 6.08
C ASP A 92 10.44 0.53 5.14
N ILE A 93 9.42 -0.10 5.72
CA ILE A 93 8.35 -0.77 4.96
C ILE A 93 7.56 0.25 4.14
N ALA A 94 7.14 1.36 4.76
CA ALA A 94 6.39 2.42 4.08
C ALA A 94 7.20 3.02 2.91
N GLY A 95 8.50 3.28 3.13
CA GLY A 95 9.40 3.79 2.10
C GLY A 95 9.60 2.82 0.94
N ALA A 96 9.83 1.53 1.24
CA ALA A 96 10.01 0.49 0.22
C ALA A 96 8.74 0.28 -0.62
N VAL A 97 7.57 0.21 0.02
CA VAL A 97 6.28 0.07 -0.67
C VAL A 97 5.96 1.32 -1.50
N HIS A 98 6.24 2.52 -0.99
CA HIS A 98 6.10 3.75 -1.76
C HIS A 98 7.00 3.76 -3.00
N HIS A 99 8.25 3.31 -2.88
CA HIS A 99 9.16 3.22 -4.01
C HIS A 99 8.69 2.20 -5.06
N MET A 100 8.24 1.03 -4.62
CA MET A 100 7.63 0.02 -5.49
C MET A 100 6.41 0.59 -6.25
N LEU A 101 5.51 1.30 -5.57
CA LEU A 101 4.33 1.90 -6.21
C LEU A 101 4.70 2.98 -7.25
N ARG A 102 5.78 3.72 -7.02
CA ARG A 102 6.32 4.66 -8.02
C ARG A 102 6.71 3.95 -9.32
N ILE A 103 7.44 2.84 -9.21
CA ILE A 103 7.85 2.04 -10.38
C ILE A 103 6.62 1.51 -11.13
N ILE A 104 5.61 1.06 -10.39
CA ILE A 104 4.34 0.58 -10.96
C ILE A 104 3.64 1.68 -11.76
N GLU A 105 3.56 2.90 -11.22
CA GLU A 105 2.93 4.04 -11.91
C GLU A 105 3.74 4.48 -13.14
N GLU A 106 5.08 4.55 -13.03
CA GLU A 106 5.95 4.92 -14.15
C GLU A 106 5.78 3.96 -15.34
N ASP A 107 5.76 2.65 -15.09
CA ASP A 107 5.48 1.65 -16.13
C ASP A 107 4.11 1.86 -16.80
N GLU A 108 3.07 2.19 -16.02
CA GLU A 108 1.72 2.41 -16.54
C GLU A 108 1.67 3.64 -17.46
N THR A 109 2.40 4.70 -17.11
CA THR A 109 2.49 5.90 -17.95
C THR A 109 3.31 5.68 -19.23
N ALA A 110 4.27 4.76 -19.22
CA ALA A 110 5.09 4.42 -20.40
C ALA A 110 4.37 3.56 -21.45
N LEU A 111 3.22 2.96 -21.09
CA LEU A 111 2.39 2.13 -21.96
C LEU A 111 1.28 2.91 -22.67
N CYS A 112 1.19 4.23 -22.44
CA CYS A 112 0.22 5.16 -23.04
C CYS A 112 0.87 6.01 -24.13
#